data_AF-A0A380CHX7-F1
#
_entry.id   AF-A0A380CHX7-F1
#
_cell.length_a   1.000
_cell.length_b   1.000
_cell.length_c   1.000
_cell.angle_alpha   90.00
_cell.angle_beta   90.00
_cell.angle_gamma   90.00
#
_symmetry.space_group_name_H-M   'P 1'
#
loop_
_entity.id
_entity.type
_entity.pdbx_description
1 polymer ?
#
loop_
_entity_poly.entity_id
_entity_poly.type
_entity_poly.pdbx_seq_one_letter_code
_entity_poly.pdbx_strand_id
1 'polypeptide(L)' 'MTQYLIRTLTDSTGHPFTHVTKSRENETYQVVEAESKEQAKEKANTYKEGNQ' A
#
# COMPACT_ATOMS: atom_id res chain seq x y z
N MET A 1 -7.17 4.29 -16.66
CA MET A 1 -7.24 2.88 -16.22
C MET A 1 -7.64 2.85 -14.74
N THR A 2 -8.39 1.85 -14.29
CA THR A 2 -8.79 1.71 -12.89
C THR A 2 -7.73 0.94 -12.11
N GLN A 3 -7.32 1.44 -10.94
CA GLN A 3 -6.36 0.75 -10.08
C GLN A 3 -7.10 0.00 -8.95
N TYR A 4 -6.55 -1.13 -8.55
CA TYR A 4 -7.06 -1.96 -7.45
C TYR A 4 -5.91 -2.32 -6.51
N LEU A 5 -6.14 -2.21 -5.20
CA LEU A 5 -5.26 -2.76 -4.18
C LEU A 5 -5.73 -4.19 -3.84
N ILE A 6 -4.83 -5.16 -4.00
CA ILE A 6 -5.06 -6.54 -3.59
C ILE A 6 -4.17 -6.80 -2.36
N ARG A 7 -4.78 -7.24 -1.26
CA ARG A 7 -4.07 -7.61 -0.04
C ARG A 7 -4.45 -9.03 0.37
N THR A 8 -3.44 -9.83 0.70
CA THR A 8 -3.64 -11.15 1.31
C THR A 8 -3.32 -11.04 2.79
N LEU A 9 -4.23 -11.51 3.64
CA LEU A 9 -4.03 -11.61 5.08
C LEU A 9 -4.17 -13.07 5.49
N THR A 10 -3.25 -13.54 6.32
CA THR A 10 -3.36 -14.87 6.93
C THR A 10 -3.83 -14.69 8.36
N ASP A 11 -4.91 -15.37 8.75
CA ASP A 11 -5.39 -15.32 10.13
C ASP A 11 -4.57 -16.25 11.04
N SER A 12 -4.90 -16.27 12.33
CA SER A 12 -4.19 -17.08 13.34
C SER A 12 -4.30 -18.60 13.12
N THR A 13 -5.30 -19.05 12.36
CA THR A 13 -5.48 -20.47 11.98
C THR A 13 -4.73 -20.85 10.71
N GLY A 14 -4.08 -19.88 10.05
CA GLY A 14 -3.28 -20.10 8.85
C GLY A 14 -4.08 -20.04 7.54
N HIS A 15 -5.36 -19.64 7.57
CA HIS A 15 -6.16 -19.49 6.36
C HIS A 15 -5.92 -18.11 5.71
N PRO A 16 -5.57 -18.06 4.42
CA PRO A 16 -5.39 -16.80 3.71
C PRO A 16 -6.73 -16.24 3.21
N PHE A 17 -6.91 -14.94 3.37
CA PHE A 17 -8.05 -14.16 2.85
C PHE A 17 -7.55 -13.08 1.91
N THR A 18 -8.21 -12.96 0.76
CA THR A 18 -7.90 -11.92 -0.23
C THR A 18 -8.91 -10.78 -0.13
N HIS A 19 -8.40 -9.56 0.04
CA HIS A 19 -9.19 -8.33 0.04
C HIS A 19 -8.87 -7.51 -1.20
N VAL A 20 -9.91 -7.04 -1.89
CA VAL A 20 -9.79 -6.24 -3.10
C VAL A 20 -10.45 -4.89 -2.88
N THR A 21 -9.70 -3.81 -3.05
CA THR A 21 -10.18 -2.43 -2.91
C THR A 21 -9.95 -1.69 -4.21
N LYS A 22 -11.00 -1.06 -4.75
CA LYS A 22 -10.91 -0.20 -5.95
C LYS A 22 -10.46 1.20 -5.53
N SER A 23 -9.45 1.76 -6.19
CA SER A 23 -9.02 3.14 -5.93
C SER A 23 -10.02 4.16 -6.50
N ARG A 24 -10.08 5.33 -5.88
CA ARG A 24 -10.74 6.51 -6.45
C ARG A 24 -9.86 7.20 -7.49
N GLU A 25 -10.41 8.17 -8.22
CA GLU A 25 -9.71 8.89 -9.29
C GLU A 25 -8.51 9.69 -8.80
N ASN A 26 -8.58 10.23 -7.58
CA ASN A 26 -7.53 11.02 -6.94
C ASN A 26 -6.75 10.23 -5.87
N GLU A 27 -6.86 8.91 -5.87
CA GLU A 27 -6.28 8.04 -4.84
C GLU A 27 -5.20 7.14 -5.45
N THR A 28 -4.08 7.01 -4.74
CA THR A 28 -3.00 6.08 -5.07
C THR A 28 -2.59 5.34 -3.81
N TYR A 29 -2.12 4.10 -3.98
CA TYR A 29 -1.62 3.28 -2.88
C TYR A 29 -0.12 3.10 -3.02
N GLN A 30 0.60 3.10 -1.90
CA GLN A 30 2.02 2.82 -1.86
C GLN A 30 2.32 1.88 -0.71
N VAL A 31 3.14 0.87 -0.98
CA VAL A 31 3.63 -0.08 0.02
C VAL A 31 5.09 0.27 0.27
N VAL A 32 5.41 0.60 1.51
CA VAL A 32 6.77 0.93 1.94
C VAL A 32 7.10 0.12 3.19
N GLU A 33 8.32 -0.39 3.27
CA GLU A 33 8.83 -0.98 4.50
C GLU A 33 9.23 0.14 5.45
N ALA A 34 8.64 0.17 6.64
CA ALA A 34 8.96 1.17 7.64
C ALA A 34 8.71 0.67 9.05
N GLU A 35 9.55 1.13 9.98
CA GLU A 35 9.43 0.81 11.41
C GLU A 35 8.45 1.74 12.14
N SER A 36 8.13 2.89 11.54
CA SER A 36 7.20 3.88 12.08
C SER A 36 6.37 4.55 11.00
N LYS A 37 5.30 5.22 11.42
CA LYS A 37 4.43 5.99 10.51
C LYS A 37 5.17 7.19 9.92
N GLU A 38 6.06 7.82 10.70
CA GLU A 38 6.88 8.94 10.29
C GLU A 38 7.86 8.52 9.19
N GLN A 39 8.57 7.41 9.39
CA GLN A 39 9.50 6.86 8.40
C GLN A 39 8.76 6.41 7.12
N ALA A 40 7.56 5.83 7.25
CA ALA A 40 6.73 5.47 6.09
C ALA A 40 6.38 6.70 5.24
N LYS A 41 6.03 7.83 5.89
CA LYS A 41 5.73 9.09 5.18
C LYS A 41 6.97 9.67 4.51
N GLU A 42 8.12 9.65 5.17
CA GLU A 42 9.37 10.13 4.59
C GLU A 42 9.73 9.33 3.33
N LYS A 43 9.71 8.00 3.41
CA LYS A 43 9.92 7.12 2.25
C LYS A 43 8.91 7.40 1.13
N ALA A 44 7.64 7.59 1.48
CA ALA A 44 6.60 7.86 0.50
C ALA A 44 6.85 9.15 -0.30
N ASN A 45 7.42 10.17 0.34
CA ASN A 45 7.75 11.44 -0.30
C ASN A 45 9.03 11.32 -1.15
N THR A 46 10.08 10.65 -0.65
CA THR A 46 11.34 10.50 -1.42
C THR A 46 11.16 9.69 -2.70
N TYR A 47 10.28 8.68 -2.70
CA TYR A 47 9.91 7.94 -3.92
C TYR A 47 9.24 8.82 -4.99
N LYS A 48 8.56 9.91 -4.61
CA LYS A 48 7.95 10.85 -5.57
C LYS A 48 8.98 11.78 -6.18
N GLU A 49 9.98 12.19 -5.41
CA GLU A 49 11.02 13.12 -5.86
C GLU A 49 12.07 12.44 -6.76
N GLY A 50 12.38 11.16 -6.53
CA GLY A 50 13.37 10.42 -7.33
C GLY A 50 12.88 9.87 -8.67
N ASN A 51 11.57 9.89 -8.93
CA ASN A 51 10.94 9.43 -10.18
C ASN A 51 10.36 10.57 -11.04
N GLN A 52 10.73 11.81 -10.73
CA GLN A 52 10.36 13.02 -11.48
C GLN A 52 11.55 13.53 -12.29
#